data_AF-A0A9D1F6T5-F1
#
_entry.id   AF-A0A9D1F6T5-F1
#
_cell.length_a   1.000
_cell.length_b   1.000
_cell.length_c   1.000
_cell.angle_alpha   90.00
_cell.angle_beta   90.00
_cell.angle_gamma   90.00
#
_symmetry.space_group_name_H-M   'P 1'
#
loop_
_entity.id
_entity.type
_entity.pdbx_description
1 polymer ?
#
loop_
_entity_poly.entity_id
_entity_poly.type
_entity_poly.pdbx_seq_one_letter_code
_entity_poly.pdbx_strand_id
1 'polypeptide(L)'
;MKQEKNKETPQRKNLEKIIKCRCTCEEYEALSHLAQKNQCTFSEAMRNEIFSKDSSRYSPLQKELLKQSFNNLILATPMPDLSKAMLIEEVNKL
;
A
#
# COMPACT_ATOMS: atom_id res chain seq x y z
N MET A 1 -45.12 -34.44 -26.34
CA MET A 1 -44.48 -33.16 -26.69
C MET A 1 -43.74 -32.66 -25.46
N LYS A 2 -42.45 -32.35 -25.61
CA LYS A 2 -41.49 -32.18 -24.50
C LYS A 2 -41.70 -30.81 -23.82
N GLN A 3 -41.81 -30.83 -22.50
CA GLN A 3 -41.81 -29.64 -21.66
C GLN A 3 -40.43 -28.97 -21.73
N GLU A 4 -40.39 -27.70 -22.14
CA GLU A 4 -39.20 -26.86 -22.06
C GLU A 4 -38.89 -26.55 -20.59
N LYS A 5 -37.80 -27.13 -20.08
CA LYS A 5 -37.23 -26.74 -18.80
C LYS A 5 -36.64 -25.34 -18.95
N ASN A 6 -37.29 -24.36 -18.33
CA ASN A 6 -36.69 -23.07 -17.99
C ASN A 6 -35.41 -23.33 -17.18
N LYS A 7 -34.25 -23.14 -17.81
CA LYS A 7 -32.97 -23.09 -17.10
C LYS A 7 -32.86 -21.70 -16.48
N GLU A 8 -33.31 -21.59 -15.23
CA GLU A 8 -33.00 -20.44 -14.40
C GLU A 8 -31.48 -20.22 -14.40
N THR A 9 -31.07 -19.09 -14.94
CA THR A 9 -29.67 -18.68 -14.96
C THR A 9 -29.29 -18.33 -13.52
N PRO A 10 -28.26 -18.95 -12.91
CA PRO A 10 -27.91 -18.63 -11.55
C PRO A 10 -27.44 -17.18 -11.49
N GLN A 11 -28.24 -16.33 -10.83
CA GLN A 11 -27.84 -14.97 -10.47
C GLN A 11 -26.55 -15.09 -9.66
N ARG A 12 -25.42 -14.73 -10.28
CA ARG A 12 -24.14 -14.62 -9.58
C ARG A 12 -24.29 -13.55 -8.52
N LYS A 13 -24.59 -13.93 -7.29
CA LYS A 13 -24.41 -13.04 -6.13
C LYS A 13 -22.95 -12.59 -6.16
N ASN A 14 -22.71 -11.30 -6.33
CA ASN A 14 -21.39 -10.71 -6.11
C ASN A 14 -21.04 -10.98 -4.63
N LEU A 15 -20.30 -12.05 -4.39
CA LEU A 15 -19.78 -12.36 -3.07
C LEU A 15 -18.61 -11.40 -2.83
N GLU A 16 -18.91 -10.26 -2.21
CA GLU A 16 -17.87 -9.37 -1.70
C GLU A 16 -17.15 -10.09 -0.55
N LYS A 17 -15.97 -10.63 -0.86
CA LYS A 17 -15.11 -11.26 0.15
C LYS A 17 -14.42 -10.16 0.94
N ILE A 18 -14.86 -9.97 2.19
CA ILE A 18 -14.18 -9.07 3.12
C ILE A 18 -12.88 -9.73 3.58
N ILE A 19 -11.75 -9.06 3.35
CA ILE A 19 -10.42 -9.48 3.81
C ILE A 19 -10.04 -8.60 4.99
N LYS A 20 -9.63 -9.23 6.09
CA LYS A 20 -9.07 -8.55 7.26
C LYS A 20 -7.59 -8.90 7.36
N CYS A 21 -6.74 -7.89 7.44
CA CYS A 21 -5.30 -8.04 7.61
C CYS A 21 -4.88 -7.41 8.94
N ARG A 22 -3.87 -8.01 9.59
CA ARG A 22 -3.16 -7.36 10.70
C ARG A 22 -1.96 -6.63 10.13
N CYS A 23 -1.67 -5.46 10.66
CA CYS A 23 -0.51 -4.65 10.34
C CYS A 23 0.10 -4.11 11.64
N THR A 24 1.40 -3.83 11.61
CA THR A 24 2.04 -3.01 12.65
C THR A 24 1.61 -1.55 12.51
N CYS A 25 1.92 -0.73 13.52
CA CYS A 25 1.67 0.72 13.45
C CYS A 25 2.45 1.37 12.30
N GLU A 26 3.70 0.97 12.09
CA GLU A 26 4.57 1.47 11.03
C GLU A 26 4.01 1.14 9.63
N GLU A 27 3.56 -0.09 9.44
CA GLU A 27 2.91 -0.52 8.18
C GLU A 27 1.62 0.26 7.91
N TYR A 28 0.83 0.52 8.96
CA TYR A 28 -0.40 1.30 8.83
C TYR A 28 -0.12 2.75 8.43
N GLU A 29 0.87 3.39 9.05
CA GLU A 29 1.28 4.76 8.72
C GLU A 29 1.82 4.84 7.29
N ALA A 30 2.71 3.92 6.90
CA ALA A 30 3.26 3.87 5.54
C ALA A 30 2.16 3.66 4.48
N LEU A 31 1.22 2.74 4.70
CA LEU A 31 0.05 2.57 3.81
C LEU A 31 -0.83 3.80 3.75
N SER A 32 -1.02 4.50 4.88
CA SER A 32 -1.82 5.72 4.94
C SER A 32 -1.19 6.86 4.14
N HIS A 33 0.14 7.03 4.24
CA HIS A 33 0.88 7.97 3.41
C HIS A 33 0.80 7.62 1.93
N LEU A 34 0.94 6.33 1.59
CA LEU A 34 0.85 5.86 0.22
C LEU A 34 -0.55 6.10 -0.37
N ALA A 35 -1.60 5.88 0.42
CA ALA A 35 -2.99 6.16 0.04
C ALA A 35 -3.20 7.66 -0.23
N GLN A 36 -2.69 8.54 0.64
CA GLN A 36 -2.76 9.99 0.46
C GLN A 36 -2.02 10.45 -0.80
N LYS A 37 -0.78 9.96 -1.00
CA LYS A 37 0.04 10.30 -2.17
C LYS A 37 -0.63 9.91 -3.48
N ASN A 38 -1.25 8.73 -3.50
CA ASN A 38 -1.92 8.20 -4.68
C ASN A 38 -3.40 8.63 -4.78
N GLN A 39 -3.87 9.47 -3.85
CA GLN A 39 -5.27 9.95 -3.77
C GLN A 39 -6.30 8.82 -3.82
N CYS A 40 -6.02 7.71 -3.13
CA CYS A 40 -6.90 6.54 -3.06
C CYS A 40 -7.27 6.19 -1.61
N THR A 41 -8.22 5.29 -1.44
CA THR A 41 -8.58 4.80 -0.10
C THR A 41 -7.50 3.87 0.45
N PHE A 42 -7.44 3.75 1.78
CA PHE A 42 -6.54 2.80 2.45
C PHE A 42 -6.70 1.36 1.92
N SER A 43 -7.95 0.92 1.72
CA SER A 43 -8.24 -0.42 1.20
C SER A 43 -7.79 -0.62 -0.24
N GLU A 44 -7.83 0.42 -1.07
CA GLU A 44 -7.31 0.38 -2.45
C GLU A 44 -5.78 0.36 -2.45
N ALA A 45 -5.12 1.18 -1.64
CA ALA A 45 -3.67 1.14 -1.47
C ALA A 45 -3.20 -0.25 -1.00
N MET A 46 -3.85 -0.83 0.01
CA MET A 46 -3.54 -2.17 0.51
C MET A 46 -3.80 -3.25 -0.54
N ARG A 47 -4.89 -3.15 -1.32
CA ARG A 47 -5.17 -4.08 -2.41
C ARG A 47 -4.11 -3.97 -3.51
N ASN A 48 -3.72 -2.76 -3.86
CA ASN A 48 -2.66 -2.54 -4.84
C ASN A 48 -1.34 -3.13 -4.35
N GLU A 49 -0.99 -3.02 -3.07
CA GLU A 49 0.22 -3.69 -2.55
C GLU A 49 0.11 -5.22 -2.62
N ILE A 50 -0.97 -5.81 -2.10
CA ILE A 50 -1.12 -7.27 -2.03
C ILE A 50 -1.19 -7.91 -3.42
N PHE A 51 -1.81 -7.23 -4.37
CA PHE A 51 -2.12 -7.79 -5.69
C PHE A 51 -1.36 -7.11 -6.84
N SER A 52 -0.52 -6.11 -6.58
CA SER A 52 0.36 -5.59 -7.63
C SER A 52 1.31 -6.69 -8.05
N LYS A 53 1.37 -6.90 -9.36
CA LYS A 53 2.41 -7.74 -9.98
C LYS A 53 3.65 -6.90 -10.21
N ASP A 54 4.01 -6.05 -9.26
CA ASP A 54 5.19 -5.21 -9.43
C ASP A 54 6.42 -6.11 -9.47
N SER A 55 7.14 -6.07 -10.60
CA SER A 55 8.38 -6.83 -10.82
C SER A 55 9.61 -6.13 -10.21
N SER A 56 9.37 -5.05 -9.47
CA SER A 56 10.41 -4.29 -8.81
C SER A 56 10.98 -5.08 -7.63
N ARG A 57 12.26 -4.82 -7.30
CA ARG A 57 12.95 -5.50 -6.19
C ARG A 57 12.31 -5.23 -4.82
N TYR A 58 11.54 -4.14 -4.70
CA TYR A 58 10.90 -3.68 -3.48
C TYR A 58 9.51 -3.14 -3.78
N SER A 59 8.49 -3.59 -3.04
CA SER A 59 7.12 -3.07 -3.21
C SER A 59 7.03 -1.59 -2.83
N PRO A 60 6.05 -0.84 -3.34
CA PRO A 60 5.89 0.56 -2.97
C PRO A 60 5.72 0.79 -1.45
N LEU A 61 5.07 -0.12 -0.73
CA LEU A 61 5.03 -0.09 0.74
C LEU A 61 6.42 -0.27 1.38
N GLN A 62 7.23 -1.21 0.89
CA GLN A 62 8.59 -1.41 1.40
C GLN A 62 9.47 -0.17 1.17
N LYS A 63 9.31 0.52 0.04
CA LYS A 63 10.00 1.78 -0.21
C LYS A 63 9.61 2.85 0.81
N GLU A 64 8.33 2.96 1.13
CA GLU A 64 7.86 3.95 2.10
C GLU A 64 8.36 3.66 3.52
N LEU A 65 8.35 2.38 3.93
CA LEU A 65 8.94 1.94 5.21
C LEU A 65 10.44 2.23 5.28
N LEU A 66 11.18 2.02 4.19
CA LEU A 66 12.60 2.37 4.12
C LEU A 66 12.81 3.88 4.27
N LYS A 67 11.99 4.70 3.59
CA LYS A 67 12.06 6.17 3.73
C LYS A 67 11.83 6.61 5.17
N GLN A 68 10.82 6.07 5.83
CA GLN A 68 10.53 6.38 7.24
C GLN A 68 11.71 5.99 8.14
N SER A 69 12.27 4.79 7.94
CA SER A 69 13.43 4.32 8.71
C SER A 69 14.66 5.22 8.52
N PHE A 70 14.99 5.60 7.27
CA PHE A 70 16.09 6.51 7.00
C PHE A 70 15.84 7.91 7.57
N ASN A 71 14.63 8.46 7.43
CA ASN A 71 14.28 9.75 8.00
C ASN A 71 14.44 9.76 9.52
N ASN A 72 13.95 8.71 10.20
CA ASN A 72 14.11 8.55 11.65
C ASN A 72 15.60 8.52 12.05
N LEU A 73 16.42 7.79 11.29
CA LEU A 73 17.86 7.73 11.53
C LEU A 73 18.54 9.09 11.34
N ILE A 74 18.21 9.83 10.27
CA ILE A 74 18.76 11.17 10.00
C ILE A 74 18.38 12.14 11.13
N LEU A 75 17.11 12.11 11.56
CA LEU A 75 16.61 12.98 12.62
C LEU A 75 17.31 12.70 13.97
N ALA A 76 17.52 11.43 14.30
CA ALA A 76 18.20 10.99 15.52
C ALA A 76 19.73 11.23 15.50
N THR A 77 20.34 11.40 14.33
CA THR A 77 21.78 11.60 14.21
C THR A 77 22.15 13.07 14.47
N PRO A 78 23.14 13.35 15.35
CA PRO A 78 23.66 14.71 15.54
C PRO A 78 24.47 15.12 14.31
N MET A 79 23.93 16.05 13.53
CA MET A 79 24.58 16.61 12.35
C MET A 79 23.99 18.00 12.04
N PRO A 80 24.70 18.85 11.26
CA PRO A 80 24.21 20.17 10.89
C PRO A 80 22.89 20.12 10.11
N ASP A 81 22.02 21.11 10.33
CA ASP A 81 20.68 21.16 9.73
C ASP A 81 20.70 21.15 8.21
N LEU A 82 21.68 21.82 7.59
CA LEU A 82 21.85 21.81 6.14
C LEU A 82 22.07 20.39 5.61
N SER A 83 22.93 19.61 6.29
CA SER A 83 23.20 18.23 5.92
C SER A 83 21.98 17.32 6.14
N LYS A 84 21.20 17.55 7.21
CA LYS A 84 19.92 16.84 7.42
C LYS A 84 18.96 17.09 6.28
N ALA A 85 18.76 18.35 5.90
CA ALA A 85 17.83 18.73 4.84
C ALA A 85 18.20 18.09 3.50
N MET A 86 19.49 18.11 3.14
CA MET A 86 19.99 17.48 1.91
C MET A 86 19.75 15.96 1.90
N LEU A 87 20.01 15.28 3.02
CA LEU A 87 19.81 13.82 3.11
C LEU A 87 18.32 13.44 3.05
N ILE A 88 17.45 14.20 3.71
CA ILE A 88 15.99 13.98 3.65
C ILE A 88 15.49 14.16 2.21
N GLU A 89 16.00 15.16 1.48
CA GLU A 89 15.64 15.36 0.07
C GLU A 89 16.03 14.16 -0.79
N GLU A 90 17.24 13.61 -0.60
CA GLU A 90 17.70 12.42 -1.33
C GLU A 90 16.87 11.16 -0.97
N VAL A 91 16.56 10.95 0.31
CA VAL A 91 15.70 9.83 0.75
C VAL A 91 14.32 9.92 0.10
N ASN A 92 13.76 11.12 -0.05
CA ASN A 92 12.45 11.30 -0.67
C ASN A 92 12.43 10.94 -2.17
N LYS A 93 13.58 10.88 -2.85
CA LYS A 93 13.72 10.49 -4.26
C LYS A 93 13.64 8.97 -4.52
N LEU A 94 13.75 8.12 -3.48
CA LEU A 94 13.62 6.65 -3.58
C LEU A 94 12.23 6.19 -4.06
#